data_AF-A0A177EJ54-F1
#
_entry.id   AF-A0A177EJ54-F1
#
_cell.length_a   1.000
_cell.length_b   1.000
_cell.length_c   1.000
_cell.angle_alpha   90.00
_cell.angle_beta   90.00
_cell.angle_gamma   90.00
#
_symmetry.space_group_name_H-M   'P 1'
#
loop_
_entity.id
_entity.type
_entity.pdbx_description
1 polymer ?
#
loop_
_entity_poly.entity_id
_entity_poly.type
_entity_poly.pdbx_seq_one_letter_code
_entity_poly.pdbx_strand_id
1 'polypeptide(L)'
;MKGCKERVALWKRLGEAGEERDDLEETLMDDLDFCMHHIDEPSTLKLIAEIVQGLPLVEEPAVALDGFVRILQAKKKASVAILRAVVTLVSVHGADLPDFFKMFHDLLTPFLFMESSDELLLMTDQVLKAENLSLAVVRSIVKRLAFLALRVDTLLAHKILGVISRAMQRHPRAPVPYKNREEKENTAEFTNYQPYLFEIDALKDHPVLGNAARAIKSSAPVERLTEHQFITAVEREWAS
;
A
#
# COMPACT_ATOMS: atom_id res chain seq x y z
N MET A 1 -22.42 22.86 -10.96
CA MET A 1 -21.49 21.76 -10.60
C MET A 1 -21.11 21.02 -11.86
N LYS A 2 -19.81 20.98 -12.21
CA LYS A 2 -19.31 20.16 -13.32
C LYS A 2 -19.49 18.67 -12.99
N GLY A 3 -19.92 17.88 -13.98
CA GLY A 3 -20.06 16.43 -13.81
C GLY A 3 -18.71 15.72 -13.79
N CYS A 4 -18.64 14.50 -13.23
CA CYS A 4 -17.37 13.76 -13.14
C CYS A 4 -16.67 13.56 -14.51
N LYS A 5 -17.44 13.37 -15.59
CA LYS A 5 -16.89 13.23 -16.96
C LYS A 5 -16.16 14.50 -17.42
N GLU A 6 -16.68 15.67 -17.08
CA GLU A 6 -16.09 16.96 -17.45
C GLU A 6 -14.80 17.21 -16.68
N ARG A 7 -14.78 16.85 -15.38
CA ARG A 7 -13.59 16.92 -14.51
C ARG A 7 -12.48 16.00 -15.01
N VAL A 8 -12.80 14.75 -15.35
CA VAL A 8 -11.85 13.79 -15.97
C VAL A 8 -11.28 14.35 -17.28
N ALA A 9 -12.15 14.87 -18.14
CA ALA A 9 -11.71 15.43 -19.43
C ALA A 9 -10.86 16.70 -19.26
N LEU A 10 -11.01 17.45 -18.17
CA LEU A 10 -10.17 18.59 -17.84
C LEU A 10 -8.75 18.13 -17.48
N TRP A 11 -8.60 17.29 -16.45
CA TRP A 11 -7.29 16.80 -16.01
C TRP A 11 -6.53 16.05 -17.10
N LYS A 12 -7.25 15.26 -17.90
CA LYS A 12 -6.64 14.59 -19.04
C LYS A 12 -6.05 15.56 -20.06
N ARG A 13 -6.77 16.65 -20.38
CA ARG A 13 -6.28 17.69 -21.30
C ARG A 13 -5.08 18.43 -20.73
N LEU A 14 -5.10 18.74 -19.44
CA LEU A 14 -3.97 19.37 -18.76
C LEU A 14 -2.71 18.48 -18.86
N GLY A 15 -2.85 17.18 -18.59
CA GLY A 15 -1.75 16.22 -18.71
C GLY A 15 -1.22 16.04 -20.13
N GLU A 16 -2.10 16.04 -21.15
CA GLU A 16 -1.71 15.88 -22.56
C GLU A 16 -1.10 17.15 -23.18
N ALA A 17 -1.64 18.32 -22.83
CA ALA A 17 -1.24 19.59 -23.42
C ALA A 17 -0.09 20.27 -22.67
N GLY A 18 0.15 19.90 -21.40
CA GLY A 18 1.10 20.60 -20.53
C GLY A 18 0.70 22.06 -20.28
N GLU A 19 -0.61 22.35 -20.34
CA GLU A 19 -1.13 23.69 -20.12
C GLU A 19 -1.12 24.03 -18.63
N GLU A 20 -0.25 24.96 -18.23
CA GLU A 20 -0.30 25.62 -16.93
C GLU A 20 -1.51 26.57 -16.89
N ARG A 21 -2.27 26.55 -15.79
CA ARG A 21 -3.38 27.48 -15.55
C ARG A 21 -3.23 28.09 -14.15
N ASP A 22 -3.61 29.36 -14.03
CA ASP A 22 -3.53 30.10 -12.76
C ASP A 22 -4.52 29.59 -11.68
N ASP A 23 -5.48 28.72 -12.03
CA ASP A 23 -6.54 28.21 -11.15
C ASP A 23 -6.41 26.70 -10.84
N LEU A 24 -5.22 26.11 -11.02
CA LEU A 24 -5.02 24.67 -10.86
C LEU A 24 -5.17 24.20 -9.41
N GLU A 25 -4.67 24.96 -8.44
CA GLU A 25 -4.78 24.66 -7.01
C GLU A 25 -6.26 24.67 -6.56
N GLU A 26 -7.03 25.68 -6.98
CA GLU A 26 -8.46 25.78 -6.69
C GLU A 26 -9.22 24.62 -7.34
N THR A 27 -8.92 24.33 -8.62
CA THR A 27 -9.51 23.20 -9.35
C THR A 27 -9.21 21.86 -8.65
N LEU A 28 -7.97 21.66 -8.21
CA LEU A 28 -7.53 20.47 -7.49
C LEU A 28 -8.31 20.29 -6.18
N MET A 29 -8.42 21.33 -5.36
CA MET A 29 -9.16 21.27 -4.10
C MET A 29 -10.65 20.96 -4.33
N ASP A 30 -11.27 21.61 -5.30
CA ASP A 30 -12.66 21.38 -5.70
C ASP A 30 -12.90 19.95 -6.19
N ASP A 31 -11.97 19.41 -6.97
CA ASP A 31 -12.05 18.05 -7.49
C ASP A 31 -11.83 17.00 -6.40
N LEU A 32 -10.96 17.26 -5.41
CA LEU A 32 -10.77 16.37 -4.27
C LEU A 32 -11.98 16.36 -3.34
N ASP A 33 -12.60 17.51 -3.10
CA ASP A 33 -13.85 17.56 -2.34
C ASP A 33 -14.99 16.86 -3.11
N PHE A 34 -15.05 17.01 -4.43
CA PHE A 34 -15.97 16.23 -5.27
C PHE A 34 -15.72 14.72 -5.11
N CYS A 35 -14.46 14.27 -5.16
CA CYS A 35 -14.09 12.87 -4.99
C CYS A 35 -14.52 12.33 -3.62
N MET A 36 -14.40 13.14 -2.56
CA MET A 36 -14.85 12.75 -1.21
C MET A 36 -16.35 12.48 -1.14
N HIS A 37 -17.16 13.31 -1.79
CA HIS A 37 -18.62 13.15 -1.81
C HIS A 37 -19.08 11.96 -2.67
N HIS A 38 -18.27 11.53 -3.63
CA HIS A 38 -18.60 10.47 -4.60
C HIS A 38 -17.61 9.30 -4.52
N ILE A 39 -17.05 9.04 -3.33
CA ILE A 39 -15.88 8.16 -3.16
C ILE A 39 -16.10 6.70 -3.58
N ASP A 40 -17.36 6.25 -3.55
CA ASP A 40 -17.76 4.88 -3.93
C ASP A 40 -18.10 4.77 -5.43
N GLU A 41 -18.11 5.88 -6.18
CA GLU A 41 -18.39 5.85 -7.62
C GLU A 41 -17.17 5.40 -8.44
N PRO A 42 -17.34 4.48 -9.40
CA PRO A 42 -16.23 4.06 -10.28
C PRO A 42 -15.62 5.21 -11.08
N SER A 43 -16.42 6.22 -11.42
CA SER A 43 -15.98 7.43 -12.12
C SER A 43 -14.98 8.26 -11.31
N THR A 44 -15.08 8.23 -9.98
CA THR A 44 -14.17 8.92 -9.06
C THR A 44 -12.76 8.34 -9.12
N LEU A 45 -12.62 7.02 -9.27
CA LEU A 45 -11.29 6.39 -9.44
C LEU A 45 -10.57 6.89 -10.68
N LYS A 46 -11.31 7.09 -11.77
CA LYS A 46 -10.76 7.65 -12.99
C LYS A 46 -10.33 9.10 -12.78
N LEU A 47 -11.16 9.91 -12.12
CA LEU A 47 -10.80 11.29 -11.80
C LEU A 47 -9.53 11.37 -10.95
N ILE A 48 -9.44 10.56 -9.90
CA ILE A 48 -8.24 10.47 -9.06
C ILE A 48 -7.00 10.11 -9.90
N ALA A 49 -7.11 9.14 -10.81
CA ALA A 49 -5.99 8.74 -11.65
C ALA A 49 -5.49 9.87 -12.55
N GLU A 50 -6.39 10.68 -13.12
CA GLU A 50 -6.01 11.85 -13.93
C GLU A 50 -5.43 12.98 -13.05
N ILE A 51 -5.99 13.22 -11.86
CA ILE A 51 -5.45 14.19 -10.89
C ILE A 51 -4.01 13.81 -10.53
N VAL A 52 -3.75 12.53 -10.19
CA VAL A 52 -2.40 12.06 -9.83
C VAL A 52 -1.41 12.26 -10.98
N GLN A 53 -1.84 12.12 -12.23
CA GLN A 53 -1.00 12.38 -13.40
C GLN A 53 -0.74 13.87 -13.63
N GLY A 54 -1.72 14.72 -13.32
CA GLY A 54 -1.63 16.18 -13.44
C GLY A 54 -0.93 16.87 -12.28
N LEU A 55 -0.70 16.18 -11.15
CA LEU A 55 -0.03 16.77 -9.97
C LEU A 55 1.29 17.51 -10.27
N PRO A 56 2.17 17.03 -11.17
CA PRO A 56 3.40 17.76 -11.50
C PRO A 56 3.19 19.12 -12.18
N LEU A 57 1.98 19.40 -12.68
CA LEU A 57 1.62 20.69 -13.28
C LEU A 57 1.15 21.73 -12.25
N VAL A 58 0.88 21.28 -11.02
CA VAL A 58 0.44 22.15 -9.91
C VAL A 58 1.69 22.72 -9.25
N GLU A 59 1.75 24.04 -9.07
CA GLU A 59 2.94 24.70 -8.51
C GLU A 59 3.12 24.33 -7.03
N GLU A 60 2.02 24.36 -6.27
CA GLU A 60 2.02 24.03 -4.83
C GLU A 60 1.07 22.86 -4.51
N PRO A 61 1.43 21.61 -4.87
CA PRO A 61 0.55 20.45 -4.69
C PRO A 61 0.36 20.08 -3.21
N ALA A 62 1.15 20.65 -2.30
CA ALA A 62 1.01 20.47 -0.86
C ALA A 62 -0.31 21.04 -0.31
N VAL A 63 -0.92 22.03 -0.98
CA VAL A 63 -2.23 22.58 -0.60
C VAL A 63 -3.34 21.52 -0.57
N ALA A 64 -3.18 20.46 -1.36
CA ALA A 64 -4.14 19.36 -1.48
C ALA A 64 -3.95 18.25 -0.43
N LEU A 65 -2.95 18.34 0.46
CA LEU A 65 -2.61 17.29 1.41
C LEU A 65 -3.80 16.90 2.30
N ASP A 66 -4.52 17.87 2.84
CA ASP A 66 -5.71 17.62 3.67
C ASP A 66 -6.80 16.87 2.89
N GLY A 67 -7.00 17.22 1.61
CA GLY A 67 -7.91 16.51 0.72
C GLY A 67 -7.50 15.05 0.51
N PHE A 68 -6.21 14.80 0.26
CA PHE A 68 -5.69 13.45 0.13
C PHE A 68 -5.82 12.64 1.42
N VAL A 69 -5.55 13.24 2.57
CA VAL A 69 -5.70 12.60 3.88
C VAL A 69 -7.15 12.20 4.14
N ARG A 70 -8.12 13.08 3.83
CA ARG A 70 -9.55 12.75 3.93
C ARG A 70 -9.91 11.53 3.06
N ILE A 71 -9.41 11.47 1.83
CA ILE A 71 -9.62 10.32 0.94
C ILE A 71 -8.95 9.07 1.50
N LEU A 72 -7.74 9.16 2.02
CA LEU A 72 -7.02 8.03 2.64
C LEU A 72 -7.78 7.44 3.84
N GLN A 73 -8.30 8.31 4.71
CA GLN A 73 -9.02 7.91 5.93
C GLN A 73 -10.34 7.18 5.66
N ALA A 74 -10.91 7.34 4.46
CA ALA A 74 -12.12 6.63 4.08
C ALA A 74 -11.92 5.11 3.87
N LYS A 75 -10.68 4.66 3.67
CA LYS A 75 -10.29 3.23 3.51
C LYS A 75 -11.10 2.52 2.42
N LYS A 76 -11.32 3.21 1.29
CA LYS A 76 -11.99 2.71 0.08
C LYS A 76 -10.97 2.49 -1.05
N LYS A 77 -11.43 2.00 -2.21
CA LYS A 77 -10.58 1.87 -3.40
C LYS A 77 -9.92 3.19 -3.81
N ALA A 78 -10.65 4.30 -3.67
CA ALA A 78 -10.14 5.65 -3.90
C ALA A 78 -8.94 5.98 -2.99
N SER A 79 -8.92 5.48 -1.75
CA SER A 79 -7.81 5.62 -0.81
C SER A 79 -6.54 4.95 -1.33
N VAL A 80 -6.65 3.81 -2.02
CA VAL A 80 -5.49 3.16 -2.64
C VAL A 80 -5.00 3.95 -3.86
N ALA A 81 -5.93 4.45 -4.69
CA ALA A 81 -5.57 5.25 -5.86
C ALA A 81 -4.83 6.54 -5.48
N ILE A 82 -5.24 7.20 -4.40
CA ILE A 82 -4.60 8.43 -3.94
C ILE A 82 -3.30 8.19 -3.18
N LEU A 83 -3.10 6.98 -2.64
CA LEU A 83 -1.88 6.64 -1.91
C LEU A 83 -0.63 6.87 -2.74
N ARG A 84 -0.70 6.64 -4.06
CA ARG A 84 0.41 6.92 -5.00
C ARG A 84 0.73 8.41 -5.09
N ALA A 85 -0.29 9.26 -5.15
CA ALA A 85 -0.09 10.71 -5.08
C ALA A 85 0.57 11.09 -3.74
N VAL A 86 0.07 10.58 -2.62
CA VAL A 86 0.61 10.89 -1.29
C VAL A 86 2.07 10.46 -1.15
N VAL A 87 2.43 9.24 -1.56
CA VAL A 87 3.83 8.79 -1.51
C VAL A 87 4.71 9.67 -2.39
N THR A 88 4.23 10.08 -3.57
CA THR A 88 4.96 11.04 -4.42
C THR A 88 5.16 12.37 -3.72
N LEU A 89 4.12 12.92 -3.07
CA LEU A 89 4.20 14.21 -2.36
C LEU A 89 5.16 14.16 -1.18
N VAL A 90 5.11 13.09 -0.38
CA VAL A 90 6.00 12.90 0.76
C VAL A 90 7.45 12.71 0.29
N SER A 91 7.67 11.91 -0.77
CA SER A 91 9.02 11.57 -1.23
C SER A 91 9.70 12.64 -2.09
N VAL A 92 8.94 13.34 -2.95
CA VAL A 92 9.47 14.32 -3.91
C VAL A 92 9.39 15.74 -3.36
N HIS A 93 8.27 16.10 -2.74
CA HIS A 93 8.03 17.46 -2.27
C HIS A 93 8.36 17.66 -0.79
N GLY A 94 8.82 16.60 -0.10
CA GLY A 94 9.21 16.66 1.31
C GLY A 94 8.07 17.02 2.25
N ALA A 95 6.82 16.80 1.82
CA ALA A 95 5.64 17.09 2.63
C ALA A 95 5.67 16.21 3.89
N ASP A 96 5.66 16.85 5.07
CA ASP A 96 5.54 16.12 6.32
C ASP A 96 4.09 15.66 6.48
N LEU A 97 3.87 14.35 6.42
CA LEU A 97 2.57 13.76 6.65
C LEU A 97 2.59 13.00 7.98
N PRO A 98 2.05 13.61 9.05
CA PRO A 98 1.90 12.95 10.33
C PRO A 98 1.19 11.61 10.15
N ASP A 99 1.65 10.59 10.86
CA ASP A 99 1.02 9.27 10.89
C ASP A 99 0.91 8.56 9.53
N PHE A 100 1.73 8.93 8.54
CA PHE A 100 1.75 8.25 7.22
C PHE A 100 1.78 6.72 7.35
N PHE A 101 2.69 6.19 8.17
CA PHE A 101 2.82 4.73 8.34
C PHE A 101 1.59 4.09 8.98
N LYS A 102 0.90 4.81 9.87
CA LYS A 102 -0.34 4.35 10.49
C LYS A 102 -1.47 4.33 9.46
N MET A 103 -1.61 5.39 8.65
CA MET A 103 -2.58 5.44 7.56
C MET A 103 -2.31 4.36 6.51
N PHE A 104 -1.05 4.18 6.12
CA PHE A 104 -0.63 3.12 5.21
C PHE A 104 -0.98 1.73 5.76
N HIS A 105 -0.63 1.46 7.02
CA HIS A 105 -0.94 0.20 7.70
C HIS A 105 -2.45 -0.07 7.79
N ASP A 106 -3.26 0.98 7.92
CA ASP A 106 -4.72 0.90 7.99
C ASP A 106 -5.38 0.58 6.63
N LEU A 107 -4.69 0.84 5.51
CA LEU A 107 -5.14 0.46 4.17
C LEU A 107 -4.86 -1.01 3.82
N LEU A 108 -3.96 -1.66 4.57
CA LEU A 108 -3.63 -3.08 4.40
C LEU A 108 -4.73 -3.99 4.98
N THR A 109 -5.93 -3.91 4.41
CA THR A 109 -7.11 -4.71 4.77
C THR A 109 -7.34 -5.81 3.72
N PRO A 110 -7.94 -6.97 4.09
CA PRO A 110 -8.19 -8.05 3.13
C PRO A 110 -9.00 -7.58 1.91
N PHE A 111 -10.04 -6.76 2.13
CA PHE A 111 -10.89 -6.23 1.07
C PHE A 111 -10.10 -5.41 0.04
N LEU A 112 -9.33 -4.41 0.51
CA LEU A 112 -8.54 -3.57 -0.41
C LEU A 112 -7.41 -4.36 -1.07
N PHE A 113 -6.83 -5.34 -0.37
CA PHE A 113 -5.77 -6.18 -0.94
C PHE A 113 -6.27 -7.07 -2.07
N MET A 114 -7.47 -7.63 -1.97
CA MET A 114 -8.06 -8.41 -3.07
C MET A 114 -8.40 -7.51 -4.28
N GLU A 115 -8.90 -6.30 -4.03
CA GLU A 115 -9.33 -5.38 -5.08
C GLU A 115 -8.20 -4.58 -5.75
N SER A 116 -7.06 -4.42 -5.08
CA SER A 116 -5.97 -3.54 -5.52
C SER A 116 -4.59 -4.10 -5.15
N SER A 117 -4.46 -5.43 -5.24
CA SER A 117 -3.27 -6.19 -4.82
C SER A 117 -1.96 -5.68 -5.42
N ASP A 118 -1.90 -5.52 -6.74
CA ASP A 118 -0.65 -5.17 -7.41
C ASP A 118 -0.15 -3.78 -7.00
N GLU A 119 -1.05 -2.79 -6.91
CA GLU A 119 -0.72 -1.44 -6.43
C GLU A 119 -0.28 -1.47 -4.96
N LEU A 120 -1.04 -2.13 -4.08
CA LEU A 120 -0.69 -2.19 -2.66
C LEU A 120 0.63 -2.95 -2.42
N LEU A 121 0.89 -4.02 -3.17
CA LEU A 121 2.16 -4.77 -3.09
C LEU A 121 3.35 -3.93 -3.56
N LEU A 122 3.18 -3.19 -4.67
CA LEU A 122 4.20 -2.28 -5.19
C LEU A 122 4.52 -1.20 -4.16
N MET A 123 3.49 -0.53 -3.66
CA MET A 123 3.61 0.54 -2.68
C MET A 123 4.21 0.03 -1.37
N THR A 124 3.83 -1.18 -0.93
CA THR A 124 4.43 -1.81 0.25
C THR A 124 5.91 -2.11 0.08
N ASP A 125 6.33 -2.67 -1.07
CA ASP A 125 7.75 -2.93 -1.32
C ASP A 125 8.56 -1.63 -1.46
N GLN A 126 7.95 -0.53 -1.96
CA GLN A 126 8.56 0.80 -1.98
C GLN A 126 8.71 1.38 -0.56
N VAL A 127 7.64 1.39 0.23
CA VAL A 127 7.65 1.88 1.61
C VAL A 127 8.68 1.12 2.44
N LEU A 128 8.80 -0.21 2.28
CA LEU A 128 9.78 -1.04 3.01
C LEU A 128 11.23 -0.88 2.54
N LYS A 129 11.46 -0.22 1.40
CA LYS A 129 12.78 0.15 0.90
C LYS A 129 13.23 1.54 1.36
N ALA A 130 12.33 2.34 1.93
CA ALA A 130 12.67 3.68 2.38
C ALA A 130 13.81 3.64 3.40
N GLU A 131 14.72 4.61 3.29
CA GLU A 131 15.82 4.78 4.23
C GLU A 131 15.27 5.23 5.59
N ASN A 132 15.93 4.85 6.69
CA ASN A 132 15.58 5.26 8.06
C ASN A 132 14.20 4.79 8.59
N LEU A 133 13.65 3.69 8.08
CA LEU A 133 12.49 3.07 8.70
C LEU A 133 12.83 2.52 10.09
N SER A 134 12.00 2.84 11.08
CA SER A 134 12.12 2.20 12.38
C SER A 134 11.79 0.70 12.27
N LEU A 135 12.49 -0.11 13.07
CA LEU A 135 12.27 -1.55 13.06
C LEU A 135 10.83 -1.92 13.50
N ALA A 136 10.20 -1.06 14.30
CA ALA A 136 8.80 -1.20 14.71
C ALA A 136 7.83 -1.11 13.51
N VAL A 137 8.03 -0.14 12.62
CA VAL A 137 7.21 0.02 11.40
C VAL A 137 7.36 -1.18 10.49
N VAL A 138 8.61 -1.62 10.24
CA VAL A 138 8.88 -2.80 9.40
C VAL A 138 8.17 -4.03 9.95
N ARG A 139 8.30 -4.28 11.26
CA ARG A 139 7.63 -5.41 11.93
C ARG A 139 6.10 -5.34 11.81
N SER A 140 5.52 -4.16 12.03
CA SER A 140 4.06 -3.96 11.94
C SER A 140 3.53 -4.25 10.54
N ILE A 141 4.23 -3.78 9.50
CA ILE A 141 3.84 -4.03 8.11
C ILE A 141 4.01 -5.52 7.78
N VAL A 142 5.15 -6.13 8.11
CA VAL A 142 5.44 -7.54 7.79
C VAL A 142 4.39 -8.48 8.40
N LYS A 143 3.99 -8.25 9.64
CA LYS A 143 3.02 -9.13 10.29
C LYS A 143 1.58 -8.82 9.86
N ARG A 144 1.26 -7.57 9.50
CA ARG A 144 0.00 -7.27 8.78
C ARG A 144 -0.07 -7.99 7.43
N LEU A 145 1.01 -8.01 6.66
CA LEU A 145 1.12 -8.78 5.42
C LEU A 145 0.99 -10.29 5.69
N ALA A 146 1.64 -10.82 6.73
CA ALA A 146 1.53 -12.24 7.07
C ALA A 146 0.08 -12.63 7.41
N PHE A 147 -0.64 -11.75 8.10
CA PHE A 147 -2.07 -11.90 8.36
C PHE A 147 -2.92 -11.84 7.09
N LEU A 148 -2.59 -10.95 6.14
CA LEU A 148 -3.26 -10.88 4.84
C LEU A 148 -3.04 -12.16 4.02
N ALA A 149 -1.83 -12.73 4.04
CA ALA A 149 -1.51 -13.97 3.33
C ALA A 149 -2.35 -15.17 3.78
N LEU A 150 -2.96 -15.13 4.98
CA LEU A 150 -3.89 -16.16 5.46
C LEU A 150 -5.34 -15.99 4.97
N ARG A 151 -5.67 -14.84 4.37
CA ARG A 151 -7.05 -14.42 4.07
C ARG A 151 -7.32 -14.16 2.61
N VAL A 152 -6.29 -14.24 1.78
CA VAL A 152 -6.37 -14.06 0.33
C VAL A 152 -6.17 -15.41 -0.37
N ASP A 153 -6.39 -15.42 -1.67
CA ASP A 153 -6.15 -16.58 -2.53
C ASP A 153 -4.66 -17.02 -2.53
N THR A 154 -4.39 -18.22 -3.03
CA THR A 154 -3.07 -18.85 -2.92
C THR A 154 -2.02 -18.07 -3.72
N LEU A 155 -2.40 -17.59 -4.90
CA LEU A 155 -1.47 -16.84 -5.76
C LEU A 155 -1.09 -15.49 -5.13
N LEU A 156 -2.06 -14.77 -4.59
CA LEU A 156 -1.84 -13.49 -3.92
C LEU A 156 -1.08 -13.68 -2.60
N ALA A 157 -1.39 -14.73 -1.84
CA ALA A 157 -0.63 -15.08 -0.64
C ALA A 157 0.84 -15.33 -0.98
N HIS A 158 1.13 -16.05 -2.07
CA HIS A 158 2.52 -16.26 -2.53
C HIS A 158 3.22 -14.94 -2.87
N LYS A 159 2.56 -14.01 -3.59
CA LYS A 159 3.10 -12.67 -3.87
C LYS A 159 3.43 -11.91 -2.59
N ILE A 160 2.55 -11.95 -1.59
CA ILE A 160 2.75 -11.33 -0.27
C ILE A 160 3.98 -11.91 0.44
N LEU A 161 4.10 -13.25 0.47
CA LEU A 161 5.27 -13.93 1.07
C LEU A 161 6.58 -13.51 0.38
N GLY A 162 6.55 -13.29 -0.93
CA GLY A 162 7.68 -12.73 -1.67
C GLY A 162 8.11 -11.33 -1.18
N VAL A 163 7.15 -10.43 -0.93
CA VAL A 163 7.42 -9.11 -0.34
C VAL A 163 7.99 -9.24 1.08
N ILE A 164 7.39 -10.10 1.92
CA ILE A 164 7.88 -10.35 3.28
C ILE A 164 9.32 -10.86 3.27
N SER A 165 9.64 -11.82 2.41
CA SER A 165 11.00 -12.36 2.30
C SER A 165 12.02 -11.27 1.93
N ARG A 166 11.70 -10.42 0.94
CA ARG A 166 12.58 -9.30 0.56
C ARG A 166 12.73 -8.29 1.69
N ALA A 167 11.66 -7.99 2.42
CA ALA A 167 11.70 -7.08 3.56
C ALA A 167 12.58 -7.64 4.69
N MET A 168 12.45 -8.93 5.01
CA MET A 168 13.25 -9.56 6.06
C MET A 168 14.73 -9.70 5.70
N GLN A 169 15.05 -9.88 4.41
CA GLN A 169 16.44 -9.85 3.94
C GLN A 169 17.06 -8.46 4.08
N ARG A 170 16.29 -7.39 3.83
CA ARG A 170 16.74 -5.99 4.04
C ARG A 170 16.85 -5.63 5.52
N HIS A 171 15.98 -6.19 6.35
CA HIS A 171 15.88 -5.90 7.78
C HIS A 171 16.04 -7.17 8.64
N PRO A 172 17.27 -7.74 8.76
CA PRO A 172 17.49 -9.03 9.44
C PRO A 172 17.09 -9.07 10.92
N ARG A 173 16.96 -7.90 11.57
CA ARG A 173 16.51 -7.78 12.96
C ARG A 173 14.99 -7.81 13.13
N ALA A 174 14.22 -7.66 12.05
CA ALA A 174 12.77 -7.66 12.08
C ALA A 174 12.16 -8.93 12.70
N PRO A 175 12.59 -10.16 12.35
CA PRO A 175 12.04 -11.39 12.94
C PRO A 175 12.44 -11.66 14.39
N VAL A 176 13.42 -10.92 14.93
CA VAL A 176 13.90 -11.15 16.30
C VAL A 176 12.82 -10.63 17.28
N PRO A 177 12.34 -11.46 18.23
CA PRO A 177 11.44 -11.00 19.27
C PRO A 177 12.07 -9.86 20.07
N TYR A 178 11.26 -8.92 20.58
CA TYR A 178 11.71 -7.85 21.48
C TYR A 178 12.25 -8.48 22.79
N LYS A 179 13.49 -8.96 22.76
CA LYS A 179 14.27 -9.31 23.93
C LYS A 179 15.16 -8.11 24.19
N ASN A 180 14.62 -7.13 24.89
CA ASN A 180 15.30 -6.19 25.80
C ASN A 180 14.59 -4.83 25.81
N ARG A 181 14.42 -4.32 27.03
CA ARG A 181 13.61 -3.18 27.44
C ARG A 181 14.28 -1.82 27.16
N GLU A 182 15.36 -1.79 26.36
CA GLU A 182 16.28 -0.64 26.30
C GLU A 182 16.44 0.03 24.92
N GLU A 183 15.83 -0.50 23.86
CA GLU A 183 15.70 0.26 22.60
C GLU A 183 14.46 1.17 22.69
N LYS A 184 14.59 2.29 23.39
CA LYS A 184 13.67 3.43 23.28
C LYS A 184 13.92 4.14 21.95
N GLU A 185 13.52 3.54 20.85
CA GLU A 185 13.30 4.29 19.62
C GLU A 185 11.88 4.89 19.65
N ASN A 186 11.80 6.18 19.38
CA ASN A 186 10.63 7.04 19.51
C ASN A 186 9.43 6.59 18.66
N THR A 187 8.66 5.60 19.12
CA THR A 187 7.28 5.37 18.63
C THR A 187 6.45 4.72 19.74
N ALA A 188 5.87 5.53 20.61
CA ALA A 188 5.00 5.07 21.70
C ALA A 188 3.67 4.42 21.21
N GLU A 189 3.38 4.42 19.90
CA GLU A 189 2.12 3.91 19.36
C GLU A 189 2.18 2.46 18.80
N PHE A 190 3.36 1.95 18.44
CA PHE A 190 3.52 0.58 17.90
C PHE A 190 3.99 -0.46 18.94
N THR A 191 4.01 -0.09 20.23
CA THR A 191 4.65 -0.85 21.32
C THR A 191 3.90 -2.11 21.77
N ASN A 192 2.64 -2.31 21.35
CA ASN A 192 1.82 -3.47 21.73
C ASN A 192 1.89 -4.64 20.73
N TYR A 193 2.89 -4.63 19.84
CA TYR A 193 2.95 -5.60 18.76
C TYR A 193 3.73 -6.87 19.14
N GLN A 194 3.09 -8.03 19.00
CA GLN A 194 3.79 -9.31 19.16
C GLN A 194 4.61 -9.60 17.88
N PRO A 195 5.95 -9.61 17.96
CA PRO A 195 6.82 -9.79 16.79
C PRO A 195 6.82 -11.22 16.23
N TYR A 196 6.13 -12.16 16.89
CA TYR A 196 6.06 -13.54 16.45
C TYR A 196 5.16 -13.70 15.23
N LEU A 197 5.74 -14.16 14.11
CA LEU A 197 5.05 -14.46 12.85
C LEU A 197 4.43 -15.85 12.87
N PHE A 198 3.38 -16.07 13.68
CA PHE A 198 2.66 -17.35 13.72
C PHE A 198 1.90 -17.62 12.40
N GLU A 199 1.52 -16.57 11.69
CA GLU A 199 0.79 -16.66 10.43
C GLU A 199 1.63 -17.36 9.37
N ILE A 200 2.94 -17.08 9.36
CA ILE A 200 3.89 -17.78 8.51
C ILE A 200 4.03 -19.24 8.96
N ASP A 201 3.96 -19.53 10.26
CA ASP A 201 3.99 -20.92 10.74
C ASP A 201 2.74 -21.70 10.33
N ALA A 202 1.57 -21.06 10.33
CA ALA A 202 0.32 -21.67 9.88
C ALA A 202 0.34 -22.06 8.39
N LEU A 203 1.21 -21.45 7.59
CA LEU A 203 1.37 -21.75 6.17
C LEU A 203 2.39 -22.86 5.87
N LYS A 204 3.13 -23.38 6.87
CA LYS A 204 4.22 -24.35 6.66
C LYS A 204 3.78 -25.67 6.05
N ASP A 205 2.56 -26.10 6.36
CA ASP A 205 1.96 -27.35 5.87
C ASP A 205 1.09 -27.12 4.63
N HIS A 206 1.00 -25.87 4.15
CA HIS A 206 0.26 -25.56 2.95
C HIS A 206 1.01 -26.15 1.72
N PRO A 207 0.33 -26.91 0.85
CA PRO A 207 0.96 -27.65 -0.26
C PRO A 207 1.70 -26.76 -1.27
N VAL A 208 1.19 -25.55 -1.52
CA VAL A 208 1.83 -24.55 -2.39
C VAL A 208 2.73 -23.58 -1.60
N LEU A 209 2.21 -22.97 -0.53
CA LEU A 209 2.88 -21.88 0.21
C LEU A 209 3.93 -22.34 1.23
N GLY A 210 3.97 -23.63 1.59
CA GLY A 210 4.85 -24.15 2.63
C GLY A 210 6.33 -23.91 2.36
N ASN A 211 6.77 -24.01 1.11
CA ASN A 211 8.15 -23.72 0.73
C ASN A 211 8.50 -22.24 0.94
N ALA A 212 7.59 -21.33 0.55
CA ALA A 212 7.77 -19.90 0.78
C ALA A 212 7.81 -19.55 2.27
N ALA A 213 6.93 -20.15 3.07
CA ALA A 213 6.91 -19.97 4.53
C ALA A 213 8.22 -20.45 5.20
N ARG A 214 8.75 -21.61 4.79
CA ARG A 214 10.03 -22.13 5.29
C ARG A 214 11.20 -21.25 4.86
N ALA A 215 11.22 -20.78 3.61
CA ALA A 215 12.26 -19.89 3.11
C ALA A 215 12.35 -18.60 3.94
N ILE A 216 11.22 -17.97 4.24
CA ILE A 216 11.17 -16.78 5.12
C ILE A 216 11.79 -17.08 6.49
N LYS A 217 11.44 -18.21 7.11
CA LYS A 217 11.96 -18.59 8.44
C LYS A 217 13.46 -18.90 8.42
N SER A 218 13.98 -19.43 7.32
CA SER A 218 15.42 -19.65 7.13
C SER A 218 16.16 -18.43 6.56
N SER A 219 15.51 -17.25 6.49
CA SER A 219 16.07 -16.04 5.86
C SER A 219 16.53 -16.23 4.41
N ALA A 220 15.92 -17.18 3.70
CA ALA A 220 16.14 -17.45 2.29
C ALA A 220 15.15 -16.68 1.40
N PRO A 221 15.52 -16.40 0.14
CA PRO A 221 14.60 -15.81 -0.82
C PRO A 221 13.43 -16.76 -1.12
N VAL A 222 12.22 -16.20 -1.22
CA VAL A 222 11.07 -16.94 -1.74
C VAL A 222 11.20 -17.02 -3.26
N GLU A 223 11.32 -18.25 -3.75
CA GLU A 223 11.39 -18.55 -5.18
C GLU A 223 10.03 -18.41 -5.86
N ARG A 224 10.04 -18.22 -7.18
CA ARG A 224 8.81 -18.22 -7.98
C ARG A 224 8.16 -19.60 -7.94
N LEU A 225 6.82 -19.64 -7.95
CA LEU A 225 6.09 -20.90 -8.12
C LEU A 225 6.53 -21.61 -9.40
N THR A 226 6.68 -22.93 -9.31
CA THR A 226 6.80 -23.78 -10.50
C THR A 226 5.47 -23.84 -11.24
N GLU A 227 5.48 -24.22 -12.51
CA GLU A 227 4.26 -24.37 -13.32
C GLU A 227 3.23 -25.30 -12.64
N HIS A 228 3.69 -26.43 -12.09
CA HIS A 228 2.83 -27.36 -11.36
C HIS A 228 2.20 -26.72 -10.11
N GLN A 229 2.98 -25.96 -9.33
CA GLN A 229 2.47 -25.26 -8.15
C GLN A 229 1.48 -24.16 -8.50
N PHE A 230 1.71 -23.46 -9.61
CA PHE A 230 0.80 -22.45 -10.12
C PHE A 230 -0.54 -23.08 -10.53
N ILE A 231 -0.51 -24.16 -11.32
CA ILE A 231 -1.72 -24.90 -11.71
C ILE A 231 -2.49 -25.38 -10.47
N THR A 232 -1.77 -25.99 -9.52
CA THR A 232 -2.36 -26.48 -8.26
C THR A 232 -2.99 -25.35 -7.42
N ALA A 233 -2.42 -24.15 -7.46
CA ALA A 233 -2.99 -22.97 -6.79
C ALA A 233 -4.31 -22.55 -7.45
N VAL A 234 -4.31 -22.43 -8.79
CA VAL A 234 -5.50 -22.05 -9.58
C VAL A 234 -6.63 -23.06 -9.41
N GLU A 235 -6.33 -24.36 -9.51
CA GLU A 235 -7.33 -25.44 -9.39
C GLU A 235 -8.02 -25.43 -8.01
N ARG A 236 -7.27 -25.11 -6.95
CA ARG A 236 -7.83 -25.01 -5.60
C ARG A 236 -8.76 -23.82 -5.42
N GLU A 237 -8.46 -22.71 -6.07
CA GLU A 237 -9.28 -21.50 -6.00
C GLU A 237 -10.62 -21.67 -6.73
N TRP A 238 -10.68 -22.53 -7.75
CA TRP A 238 -11.93 -22.80 -8.49
C TRP A 238 -12.80 -23.88 -7.83
N ALA A 239 -12.25 -24.62 -6.86
CA ALA A 239 -12.94 -25.70 -6.15
C ALA A 239 -13.63 -25.23 -4.84
N SER A 240 -13.41 -23.98 -4.42
CA SER A 240 -13.96 -23.34 -3.21
C SER A 240 -15.04 -22.31 -3.53
#